data_AF-A0A7C3PEW4-F1
#
_entry.id   AF-A0A7C3PEW4-F1
#
_cell.length_a   1.000
_cell.length_b   1.000
_cell.length_c   1.000
_cell.angle_alpha   90.00
_cell.angle_beta   90.00
_cell.angle_gamma   90.00
#
_symmetry.space_group_name_H-M   'P 1'
#
loop_
_entity.id
_entity.type
_entity.pdbx_description
1 polymer ?
#
loop_
_entity_poly.entity_id
_entity_poly.type
_entity_poly.pdbx_seq_one_letter_code
_entity_poly.pdbx_strand_id
1 'polypeptide(L)'
;MARTNGAKTEAASSKAAEIEELETTPEAFEAEDLEVEAAPEVPKAKTDTQEIEDCLGALKALLVAVEKLQKARQEVGDIKSLLVRMLDGELVSGDELEQIKTGVNGLTKLVRAYSDHQSALSKAQPARQLLDDVLKVQNK
;
A
#
# COMPACT_ATOMS: atom_id res chain seq x y z
N MET A 1 -1.70 -53.86 -7.18
CA MET A 1 -1.67 -53.30 -8.56
C MET A 1 -3.10 -53.06 -9.02
N ALA A 2 -3.46 -51.80 -9.31
CA ALA A 2 -4.62 -51.28 -10.07
C ALA A 2 -4.49 -49.74 -9.96
N ARG A 3 -4.07 -48.89 -10.94
CA ARG A 3 -4.61 -48.57 -12.29
C ARG A 3 -6.14 -48.37 -12.22
N THR A 4 -6.76 -47.21 -12.51
CA THR A 4 -6.53 -46.22 -13.59
C THR A 4 -7.22 -44.86 -13.36
N ASN A 5 -6.66 -43.85 -14.03
CA ASN A 5 -7.16 -42.55 -14.48
C ASN A 5 -8.64 -42.39 -14.87
N GLY A 6 -9.08 -41.12 -14.85
CA GLY A 6 -10.02 -40.48 -15.80
C GLY A 6 -10.77 -39.32 -15.13
N ALA A 7 -11.03 -38.16 -15.70
CA ALA A 7 -10.71 -37.51 -16.97
C ALA A 7 -11.24 -36.05 -16.89
N LYS A 8 -10.74 -35.14 -17.74
CA LYS A 8 -11.46 -34.05 -18.45
C LYS A 8 -12.25 -33.00 -17.61
N THR A 9 -12.27 -31.70 -17.90
CA THR A 9 -12.07 -30.96 -19.16
C THR A 9 -11.94 -29.47 -18.82
N GLU A 10 -11.21 -28.76 -19.65
CA GLU A 10 -11.16 -27.30 -19.79
C GLU A 10 -12.53 -26.69 -20.14
N ALA A 11 -12.74 -25.43 -19.77
CA ALA A 11 -13.54 -24.50 -20.56
C ALA A 11 -13.14 -23.05 -20.25
N ALA A 12 -12.36 -22.48 -21.16
CA ALA A 12 -12.29 -21.03 -21.34
C ALA A 12 -13.68 -20.51 -21.72
N SER A 13 -14.08 -19.37 -21.17
CA SER A 13 -15.20 -18.59 -21.68
C SER A 13 -14.72 -17.18 -21.93
N SER A 14 -14.60 -16.88 -23.22
CA SER A 14 -14.36 -15.57 -23.78
C SER A 14 -15.69 -14.94 -24.21
N LYS A 15 -15.74 -13.61 -24.06
CA LYS A 15 -16.33 -12.64 -25.02
C LYS A 15 -17.86 -12.48 -25.10
N ALA A 16 -18.32 -11.27 -24.77
CA ALA A 16 -19.37 -10.44 -25.41
C ALA A 16 -19.58 -9.21 -24.48
N ALA A 17 -19.81 -7.95 -24.88
CA ALA A 17 -20.35 -7.32 -26.09
C ALA A 17 -19.65 -5.95 -26.24
N GLU A 18 -19.23 -5.48 -27.42
CA GLU A 18 -20.02 -5.10 -28.60
C GLU A 18 -20.92 -3.88 -28.28
N ILE A 19 -20.41 -2.70 -28.61
CA ILE A 19 -21.16 -1.44 -28.62
C ILE A 19 -21.04 -0.90 -30.05
N GLU A 20 -22.20 -0.60 -30.61
CA GLU A 20 -22.51 -0.32 -32.00
C GLU A 20 -21.66 0.79 -32.65
N GLU A 21 -21.20 0.49 -33.86
CA GLU A 21 -20.93 1.46 -34.92
C GLU A 21 -22.21 2.24 -35.24
N LEU A 22 -22.15 3.57 -35.19
CA LEU A 22 -23.11 4.41 -35.89
C LEU A 22 -22.37 5.28 -36.91
N GLU A 23 -22.67 4.92 -38.16
CA GLU A 23 -22.48 5.56 -39.46
C GLU A 23 -21.81 6.94 -39.56
N THR A 24 -20.77 6.96 -40.38
CA THR A 24 -20.27 8.12 -41.13
C THR A 24 -21.24 8.53 -42.24
N THR A 25 -21.63 9.81 -42.32
CA THR A 25 -21.68 10.55 -43.59
C THR A 25 -21.35 12.03 -43.37
N PRO A 26 -20.66 12.70 -44.33
CA PRO A 26 -20.07 14.02 -44.14
C PRO A 26 -20.94 15.10 -44.79
N GLU A 27 -21.45 16.04 -44.01
CA GLU A 27 -22.00 17.28 -44.55
C GLU A 27 -21.27 18.47 -43.94
N ALA A 28 -20.61 19.19 -44.83
CA ALA A 28 -19.90 20.42 -44.57
C ALA A 28 -20.85 21.48 -43.99
N PHE A 29 -20.46 22.07 -42.87
CA PHE A 29 -20.92 23.40 -42.49
C PHE A 29 -19.75 24.28 -42.14
N GLU A 30 -19.95 25.55 -42.50
CA GLU A 30 -18.97 26.58 -42.76
C GLU A 30 -18.23 27.03 -41.49
N ALA A 31 -17.05 27.62 -41.72
CA ALA A 31 -16.24 28.22 -40.68
C ALA A 31 -17.00 29.37 -40.01
N GLU A 32 -17.44 29.16 -38.78
CA GLU A 32 -17.81 30.23 -37.86
C GLU A 32 -16.90 30.18 -36.64
N ASP A 33 -16.39 31.38 -36.31
CA ASP A 33 -15.52 31.78 -35.21
C ASP A 33 -15.35 30.76 -34.06
N LEU A 34 -14.12 30.25 -33.95
CA LEU A 34 -13.56 29.83 -32.67
C LEU A 34 -13.35 31.09 -31.81
N GLU A 35 -14.41 31.56 -31.17
CA GLU A 35 -14.26 32.24 -29.88
C GLU A 35 -13.65 31.22 -28.93
N VAL A 36 -12.32 31.29 -28.79
CA VAL A 36 -11.57 30.58 -27.76
C VAL A 36 -12.14 31.06 -26.44
N GLU A 37 -13.07 30.28 -25.90
CA GLU A 37 -13.48 30.34 -24.50
C GLU A 37 -12.20 30.45 -23.68
N ALA A 38 -12.06 31.58 -22.99
CA ALA A 38 -11.03 31.75 -21.99
C ALA A 38 -11.24 30.64 -20.95
N ALA A 39 -10.49 29.55 -21.11
CA ALA A 39 -10.44 28.46 -20.16
C ALA A 39 -10.22 29.10 -18.78
N PRO A 40 -11.05 28.79 -17.77
CA PRO A 40 -10.80 29.30 -16.43
C PRO A 40 -9.38 28.87 -16.08
N GLU A 41 -8.51 29.84 -15.78
CA GLU A 41 -7.15 29.59 -15.35
C GLU A 41 -7.24 28.62 -14.16
N VAL A 42 -6.98 27.35 -14.41
CA VAL A 42 -6.82 26.37 -13.36
C VAL A 42 -5.63 26.89 -12.56
N PRO A 43 -5.78 27.26 -11.28
CA PRO A 43 -4.65 27.74 -10.52
C PRO A 43 -3.65 26.60 -10.52
N LYS A 44 -2.53 26.78 -11.25
CA LYS A 44 -1.37 25.91 -11.11
C LYS A 44 -0.98 26.05 -9.65
N ALA A 45 -1.35 25.07 -8.83
CA ALA A 45 -0.82 24.93 -7.50
C ALA A 45 0.69 24.93 -7.66
N LYS A 46 1.33 26.06 -7.37
CA LYS A 46 2.78 26.15 -7.27
C LYS A 46 3.10 25.40 -6.00
N THR A 47 3.24 24.10 -6.11
CA THR A 47 3.83 23.28 -5.06
C THR A 47 5.21 23.86 -4.82
N ASP A 48 5.46 24.37 -3.63
CA ASP A 48 6.76 24.95 -3.30
C ASP A 48 7.79 23.80 -3.32
N THR A 49 8.98 24.06 -3.83
CA THR A 49 10.08 23.08 -3.83
C THR A 49 10.35 22.59 -2.40
N GLN A 50 10.17 23.47 -1.40
CA GLN A 50 10.27 23.12 0.02
C GLN A 50 9.18 22.12 0.45
N GLU A 51 7.94 22.27 0.00
CA GLU A 51 6.85 21.34 0.31
C GLU A 51 7.13 19.94 -0.26
N ILE A 52 7.75 19.88 -1.45
CA ILE A 52 8.17 18.62 -2.08
C ILE A 52 9.28 17.96 -1.24
N GLU A 53 10.29 18.72 -0.81
CA GLU A 53 11.38 18.21 0.02
C GLU A 53 10.88 17.70 1.38
N ASP A 54 9.98 18.44 2.02
CA ASP A 54 9.36 18.06 3.30
C ASP A 54 8.50 16.79 3.14
N CYS A 55 7.76 16.67 2.03
CA CYS A 55 7.00 15.47 1.70
C CYS A 55 7.91 14.26 1.50
N LEU A 56 9.01 14.40 0.76
CA LEU A 56 10.01 13.35 0.59
C LEU A 56 10.65 12.97 1.93
N GLY A 57 10.91 13.93 2.80
CA GLY A 57 11.37 13.70 4.17
C GLY A 57 10.39 12.88 5.00
N ALA A 58 9.11 13.23 4.96
CA ALA A 58 8.05 12.52 5.67
C ALA A 58 7.87 11.08 5.15
N LEU A 59 7.92 10.86 3.84
CA LEU A 59 7.84 9.53 3.23
C LEU A 59 9.05 8.66 3.61
N LYS A 60 10.27 9.21 3.60
CA LYS A 60 11.47 8.50 4.06
C LYS A 60 11.35 8.13 5.53
N ALA A 61 10.88 9.05 6.37
CA ALA A 61 10.67 8.78 7.80
C ALA A 61 9.65 7.65 8.02
N LEU A 62 8.56 7.64 7.27
CA LEU A 62 7.57 6.56 7.30
C LEU A 62 8.18 5.22 6.91
N LEU A 63 8.96 5.17 5.84
CA LEU A 63 9.62 3.94 5.38
C LEU A 63 10.58 3.39 6.44
N VAL A 64 11.41 4.26 7.03
CA VAL A 64 12.30 3.89 8.14
C VAL A 64 11.51 3.39 9.36
N ALA A 65 10.37 4.00 9.66
CA ALA A 65 9.52 3.55 10.77
C ALA A 65 8.92 2.17 10.51
N VAL A 66 8.50 1.88 9.27
CA VAL A 66 8.03 0.55 8.86
C VAL A 66 9.13 -0.50 8.98
N GLU A 67 10.36 -0.20 8.53
CA GLU A 67 11.50 -1.12 8.66
C GLU A 67 11.82 -1.44 10.13
N LYS A 68 11.84 -0.42 10.99
CA LYS A 68 12.03 -0.59 12.44
C LYS A 68 10.92 -1.45 13.04
N LEU A 69 9.67 -1.25 12.62
CA LEU A 69 8.53 -2.05 13.06
C LEU A 69 8.67 -3.52 12.64
N GLN A 70 9.08 -3.78 11.40
CA GLN A 70 9.30 -5.14 10.91
C GLN A 70 10.41 -5.85 11.68
N LYS A 71 11.54 -5.17 11.93
CA LYS A 71 12.63 -5.72 12.73
C LYS A 71 12.17 -6.04 14.16
N ALA A 72 11.43 -5.13 14.80
CA ALA A 72 10.90 -5.36 16.14
C ALA A 72 9.93 -6.56 16.18
N ARG A 73 9.14 -6.81 15.12
CA ARG A 73 8.29 -8.00 15.01
C ARG A 73 9.10 -9.29 14.89
N GLN A 74 10.18 -9.28 14.11
CA GLN A 74 11.06 -10.43 13.99
C GLN A 74 11.74 -10.76 15.33
N GLU A 75 12.15 -9.74 16.09
CA GLU A 75 12.73 -9.91 17.44
C GLU A 75 11.75 -10.54 18.44
N VAL A 76 10.43 -10.31 18.30
CA VAL A 76 9.42 -10.94 19.16
C VAL A 76 9.32 -12.45 18.89
N GLY A 77 9.45 -12.89 17.64
CA GLY A 77 9.35 -14.30 17.27
C GLY A 77 8.00 -14.94 17.65
N ASP A 78 7.96 -16.28 17.71
CA ASP A 78 6.81 -17.02 18.25
C ASP A 78 7.04 -17.36 19.73
N ILE A 79 6.83 -16.36 20.59
CA ILE A 79 6.87 -16.56 22.05
C ILE A 79 5.51 -16.89 22.64
N LYS A 80 4.42 -16.80 21.88
CA LYS A 80 3.06 -16.97 22.42
C LYS A 80 2.84 -18.41 22.87
N SER A 81 3.21 -19.36 22.02
CA SER A 81 3.12 -20.79 22.33
C SER A 81 3.96 -21.16 23.55
N LEU A 82 5.19 -20.63 23.63
CA LEU A 82 6.10 -20.82 24.76
C LEU A 82 5.58 -20.21 26.07
N LEU A 83 5.01 -19.00 26.00
CA LEU A 83 4.40 -18.33 27.16
C LEU A 83 3.20 -19.11 27.70
N VAL A 84 2.30 -19.59 26.83
CA VAL A 84 1.14 -20.39 27.25
C VAL A 84 1.61 -21.67 27.94
N ARG A 85 2.56 -22.38 27.34
CA ARG A 85 3.17 -23.57 27.92
C ARG A 85 3.74 -23.31 29.33
N MET A 86 4.49 -22.21 29.47
CA MET A 86 5.07 -21.82 30.75
C MET A 86 4.00 -21.47 31.80
N LEU A 87 2.92 -20.79 31.39
CA LEU A 87 1.80 -20.43 32.27
C LEU A 87 0.97 -21.65 32.70
N ASP A 88 0.89 -22.67 31.84
CA ASP A 88 0.25 -23.95 32.13
C ASP A 88 1.11 -24.85 33.04
N GLY A 89 2.32 -24.41 33.39
CA GLY A 89 3.23 -25.09 34.33
C GLY A 89 4.03 -26.24 33.69
N GLU A 90 4.03 -26.34 32.37
CA GLU A 90 4.88 -27.30 31.65
C GLU A 90 6.35 -26.90 31.75
N LEU A 91 7.23 -27.91 31.72
CA LEU A 91 8.68 -27.70 31.76
C LEU A 91 9.16 -27.04 30.46
N VAL A 92 9.68 -25.83 30.59
CA VAL A 92 10.31 -25.06 29.51
C VAL A 92 11.83 -25.18 29.65
N SER A 93 12.52 -25.45 28.54
CA SER A 93 13.98 -25.53 28.52
C SER A 93 14.65 -24.16 28.74
N GLY A 94 15.93 -24.14 29.12
CA GLY A 94 16.67 -22.90 29.32
C GLY A 94 16.76 -22.03 28.05
N ASP A 95 16.90 -22.66 26.88
CA ASP A 95 16.95 -21.97 25.59
C ASP A 95 15.59 -21.34 25.23
N GLU A 96 14.50 -22.06 25.47
CA GLU A 96 13.14 -21.53 25.29
C GLU A 96 12.86 -20.37 26.27
N LEU A 97 13.39 -20.41 27.50
CA LEU A 97 13.28 -19.31 28.45
C LEU A 97 14.03 -18.05 27.98
N GLU A 98 15.24 -18.21 27.44
CA GLU A 98 15.98 -17.09 26.83
C GLU A 98 15.28 -16.54 25.58
N GLN A 99 14.61 -17.41 24.81
CA GLN A 99 13.74 -16.98 23.70
C GLN A 99 12.54 -16.17 24.18
N ILE A 100 11.84 -16.61 25.23
CA ILE A 100 10.76 -15.85 25.87
C ILE A 100 11.27 -14.48 26.33
N LYS A 101 12.40 -14.44 27.05
CA LYS A 101 13.00 -13.20 27.56
C LYS A 101 13.37 -12.24 26.43
N THR A 102 13.97 -12.75 25.36
CA THR A 102 14.32 -11.96 24.17
C THR A 102 13.06 -11.42 23.49
N GLY A 103 12.04 -12.25 23.30
CA GLY A 103 10.82 -11.83 22.64
C GLY A 103 9.98 -10.86 23.47
N VAL A 104 9.95 -10.97 24.80
CA VAL A 104 9.29 -10.00 25.70
C VAL A 104 9.99 -8.63 25.64
N ASN A 105 11.32 -8.62 25.61
CA ASN A 105 12.09 -7.39 25.37
C ASN A 105 11.79 -6.82 23.96
N GLY A 106 11.68 -7.69 22.96
CA GLY A 106 11.22 -7.35 21.61
C GLY A 106 9.83 -6.73 21.60
N LEU A 107 8.91 -7.20 22.43
CA LEU A 107 7.53 -6.69 22.51
C LEU A 107 7.51 -5.24 22.99
N THR A 108 8.37 -4.90 23.95
CA THR A 108 8.53 -3.53 24.43
C THR A 108 9.06 -2.61 23.32
N LYS A 109 10.02 -3.10 22.51
CA LYS A 109 10.50 -2.36 21.32
C LYS A 109 9.43 -2.24 20.25
N LEU A 110 8.61 -3.28 20.06
CA LEU A 110 7.52 -3.30 19.09
C LEU A 110 6.46 -2.24 19.41
N VAL A 111 6.08 -2.08 20.68
CA VAL A 111 5.14 -1.02 21.11
C VAL A 111 5.68 0.37 20.77
N ARG A 112 6.97 0.63 21.03
CA ARG A 112 7.60 1.91 20.67
C ARG A 112 7.65 2.13 19.17
N ALA A 113 8.08 1.12 18.41
CA ALA A 113 8.13 1.19 16.96
C ALA A 113 6.74 1.42 16.33
N TYR A 114 5.69 0.88 16.93
CA TYR A 114 4.31 1.12 16.49
C TYR A 114 3.88 2.57 16.73
N SER A 115 4.22 3.14 17.90
CA SER A 115 3.99 4.56 18.18
C SER A 115 4.74 5.47 17.20
N ASP A 116 6.01 5.16 16.92
CA ASP A 116 6.83 5.91 15.96
C ASP A 116 6.25 5.83 14.55
N HIS A 117 5.83 4.64 14.12
CA HIS A 117 5.15 4.43 12.85
C HIS A 117 3.86 5.26 12.75
N GLN A 118 3.02 5.26 13.79
CA GLN A 118 1.76 6.02 13.78
C GLN A 118 2.01 7.53 13.66
N SER A 119 3.05 8.04 14.32
CA SER A 119 3.49 9.43 14.22
C SER A 119 4.06 9.76 12.83
N ALA A 120 4.82 8.84 12.25
CA ALA A 120 5.35 9.02 10.89
C ALA A 120 4.23 8.98 9.84
N LEU A 121 3.22 8.13 10.02
CA LEU A 121 2.10 7.98 9.11
C LEU A 121 1.23 9.24 9.09
N SER A 122 0.94 9.83 10.26
CA SER A 122 0.20 11.09 10.32
C SER A 122 0.96 12.24 9.64
N LYS A 123 2.29 12.30 9.81
CA LYS A 123 3.15 13.30 9.14
C LYS A 123 3.27 13.09 7.63
N ALA A 124 3.19 11.85 7.15
CA ALA A 124 3.25 11.53 5.73
C ALA A 124 1.90 11.71 5.01
N GLN A 125 0.82 11.98 5.73
CA GLN A 125 -0.52 12.09 5.14
C GLN A 125 -0.67 13.26 4.13
N PRO A 126 -0.09 14.45 4.36
CA PRO A 126 -0.04 15.51 3.36
C PRO A 126 0.76 15.11 2.11
N ALA A 127 1.87 14.39 2.28
CA ALA A 127 2.67 13.88 1.18
C ALA A 127 1.88 12.91 0.29
N ARG A 128 1.00 12.10 0.88
CA ARG A 128 0.09 11.23 0.14
C ARG A 128 -0.94 12.02 -0.67
N GLN A 129 -1.53 13.06 -0.08
CA GLN A 129 -2.49 13.92 -0.77
C GLN A 129 -1.86 14.63 -1.98
N LEU A 130 -0.66 15.18 -1.80
CA LEU A 130 0.09 15.80 -2.88
C LEU A 130 0.40 14.81 -4.01
N LEU A 131 0.83 13.59 -3.66
CA LEU A 131 1.08 12.53 -4.65
C LEU A 131 -0.20 12.16 -5.41
N ASP A 132 -1.32 12.00 -4.70
CA ASP A 132 -2.61 11.68 -5.30
C ASP A 132 -3.07 12.78 -6.26
N ASP A 133 -2.83 14.05 -5.95
CA ASP A 133 -3.19 15.18 -6.81
C ASP A 133 -2.31 15.26 -8.06
N VAL A 134 -0.99 15.05 -7.94
CA VAL A 134 -0.09 14.96 -9.09
C VAL A 134 -0.46 13.80 -10.02
N LEU A 135 -0.80 12.62 -9.46
CA LEU A 135 -1.18 11.44 -10.24
C LEU A 135 -2.53 11.60 -10.95
N LYS A 136 -3.48 12.34 -10.37
CA LYS A 136 -4.76 12.67 -11.04
C LYS A 136 -4.58 13.65 -12.19
N VAL A 137 -3.65 14.60 -12.06
CA VAL A 137 -3.33 15.58 -13.12
C VAL A 137 -2.70 14.92 -14.35
N GLN A 138 -1.97 13.82 -14.18
CA GLN A 138 -1.31 13.07 -15.27
C GLN A 138 -2.27 12.17 -16.08
N ASN A 139 -3.50 11.95 -15.61
CA ASN A 139 -4.50 11.08 -16.26
C ASN A 139 -5.62 11.86 -16.98
N LYS A 140 -5.39 13.16 -17.25
CA LYS A 140 -6.20 13.98 -18.16
C LYS A 140 -5.35 14.36 -19.38
#